data_AF-A0A1U7NLX6-F1
#
_entry.id   AF-A0A1U7NLX6-F1
#
_cell.length_a   1.000
_cell.length_b   1.000
_cell.length_c   1.000
_cell.angle_alpha   90.00
_cell.angle_beta   90.00
_cell.angle_gamma   90.00
#
_symmetry.space_group_name_H-M   'P 1'
#
loop_
_entity.id
_entity.type
_entity.pdbx_description
1 polymer ?
#
loop_
_entity_poly.entity_id
_entity_poly.type
_entity_poly.pdbx_seq_one_letter_code
_entity_poly.pdbx_strand_id
1 'polypeptide(L)'
;DIINTKMRSILDEATDPWGIKVSRVEVKNIIPPHDIQEAMEKQMRAERERRESILKAEGEKRSQVLKAEGQKEATILSAVAKKEAMIAEAEGKAKAMEAIYEAQARGIAMIKEANPTKEYMMLQGLKAYSELADGKATKLVVPTELQSLASFLTSAKEFTNLKSEEKE
;
A
#
# COMPACT_ATOMS: atom_id res chain seq x y z
N ASP A 1 18.69 -18.02 55.79
CA ASP A 1 18.16 -18.88 56.87
C ASP A 1 19.01 -20.09 57.21
N ILE A 2 19.38 -20.94 56.23
CA ILE A 2 20.12 -22.20 56.48
C ILE A 2 21.39 -22.01 57.34
N ILE A 3 22.15 -20.95 57.09
CA ILE A 3 23.41 -20.66 57.80
C ILE A 3 23.15 -20.33 59.28
N ASN A 4 22.19 -19.45 59.57
CA ASN A 4 21.85 -19.03 60.93
C ASN A 4 21.32 -20.19 61.77
N THR A 5 20.47 -21.04 61.17
CA THR A 5 19.93 -22.23 61.84
C THR A 5 21.02 -23.24 62.17
N LYS A 6 21.96 -23.49 61.24
CA LYS A 6 23.10 -24.37 61.49
C LYS A 6 24.02 -23.83 62.58
N MET A 7 24.36 -22.54 62.54
CA MET A 7 25.20 -21.95 63.58
C MET A 7 24.54 -21.93 64.94
N ARG A 8 23.23 -21.63 65.02
CA ARG A 8 22.50 -21.72 66.28
C ARG A 8 22.58 -23.12 66.85
N SER A 9 22.33 -24.16 66.06
CA SER A 9 22.37 -25.55 66.51
C SER A 9 23.74 -25.95 67.08
N ILE A 10 24.82 -25.58 66.38
CA ILE A 10 26.19 -25.88 66.79
C ILE A 10 26.56 -25.13 68.08
N LEU A 11 26.16 -23.86 68.18
CA LEU A 11 26.46 -23.04 69.35
C LEU A 11 25.65 -23.47 70.57
N ASP A 12 24.37 -23.81 70.42
CA ASP A 12 23.50 -24.30 71.49
C ASP A 12 24.08 -25.59 72.11
N GLU A 13 24.42 -26.57 71.26
CA GLU A 13 25.05 -27.84 71.68
C GLU A 13 26.39 -27.62 72.41
N ALA A 14 27.21 -26.67 71.94
CA ALA A 14 28.48 -26.35 72.58
C ALA A 14 28.31 -25.61 73.93
N THR A 15 27.20 -24.90 74.14
CA THR A 15 26.94 -24.12 75.37
C THR A 15 26.10 -24.85 76.42
N ASP A 16 25.50 -25.99 76.08
CA ASP A 16 24.70 -26.82 77.00
C ASP A 16 25.43 -27.21 78.30
N PRO A 17 26.72 -27.61 78.30
CA PRO A 17 27.44 -27.93 79.55
C PRO A 17 27.60 -26.76 80.50
N TRP A 18 27.43 -25.52 80.01
CA TRP A 18 27.51 -24.29 80.80
C TRP A 18 26.13 -23.75 81.18
N GLY A 19 25.05 -24.42 80.80
CA GLY A 19 23.67 -24.03 81.11
C GLY A 19 23.20 -22.76 80.39
N ILE A 20 23.86 -22.37 79.30
CA ILE A 20 23.51 -21.19 78.50
C ILE A 20 22.72 -21.64 77.27
N LYS A 21 21.55 -21.03 77.03
CA LYS A 21 20.69 -21.33 75.87
C LYS A 21 20.81 -20.26 74.78
N VAL A 22 21.10 -20.67 73.55
CA VAL A 22 21.32 -19.74 72.44
C VAL A 22 20.01 -19.47 71.68
N SER A 23 19.38 -18.34 71.94
CA SER A 23 18.07 -17.99 71.36
C SER A 23 18.13 -17.62 69.85
N ARG A 24 19.12 -16.83 69.43
CA ARG A 24 19.26 -16.36 68.04
C ARG A 24 20.72 -16.08 67.68
N VAL A 25 21.09 -16.49 66.46
CA VAL A 25 22.37 -16.15 65.84
C VAL A 25 22.09 -15.39 64.55
N GLU A 26 22.76 -14.24 64.38
CA GLU A 26 22.69 -13.42 63.17
C GLU A 26 24.11 -13.18 62.67
N VAL A 27 24.38 -13.56 61.42
CA VAL A 27 25.60 -13.12 60.74
C VAL A 27 25.48 -11.63 60.47
N LYS A 28 26.43 -10.85 61.00
CA LYS A 28 26.50 -9.41 60.69
C LYS A 28 27.16 -9.16 59.34
N ASN A 29 28.48 -9.38 59.24
CA ASN A 29 29.25 -9.08 58.04
C ASN A 29 30.17 -10.26 57.69
N ILE A 30 30.21 -10.62 56.41
CA ILE A 30 31.23 -11.50 55.83
C ILE A 30 31.98 -10.64 54.82
N ILE A 31 33.28 -10.43 55.04
CA ILE A 31 34.12 -9.66 54.13
C ILE A 31 35.04 -10.65 53.42
N PRO A 32 34.81 -10.95 52.14
CA PRO A 32 35.72 -11.79 51.36
C PRO A 32 37.09 -11.11 51.25
N PRO A 33 38.19 -11.86 51.10
CA PRO A 33 39.48 -11.26 50.79
C PRO A 33 39.44 -10.51 49.45
N HIS A 34 40.27 -9.47 49.32
CA HIS A 34 40.23 -8.52 48.20
C HIS A 34 40.29 -9.20 46.82
N ASP A 35 41.16 -10.19 46.66
CA ASP A 35 41.35 -10.94 45.41
C ASP A 35 40.06 -11.61 44.92
N ILE A 36 39.23 -12.12 45.84
CA ILE A 36 37.95 -12.75 45.50
C ILE A 36 36.92 -11.69 45.09
N GLN A 37 36.94 -10.52 45.74
CA GLN A 37 36.04 -9.42 45.38
C GLN A 37 36.32 -8.92 43.97
N GLU A 38 37.60 -8.73 43.60
CA GLU A 38 37.98 -8.29 42.26
C GLU A 38 37.63 -9.32 41.18
N ALA A 39 37.91 -10.60 41.44
CA ALA A 39 37.56 -11.67 40.53
C ALA A 39 36.04 -11.75 40.30
N MET A 40 35.27 -11.61 41.38
CA MET A 40 33.81 -11.61 41.33
C MET A 40 33.26 -10.36 40.62
N GLU A 41 33.83 -9.19 40.85
CA GLU A 41 33.43 -7.94 40.18
C GLU A 41 33.69 -8.02 38.68
N LYS A 42 34.87 -8.50 38.28
CA LYS A 42 35.23 -8.71 36.87
C LYS A 42 34.27 -9.71 36.20
N GLN A 43 33.95 -10.81 36.88
CA GLN A 43 33.00 -11.80 36.37
C GLN A 43 31.58 -11.22 36.28
N MET A 44 31.12 -10.52 37.31
CA MET A 44 29.79 -9.89 37.32
C MET A 44 29.65 -8.83 36.23
N ARG A 45 30.70 -8.04 35.99
CA ARG A 45 30.73 -7.07 34.91
C ARG A 45 30.64 -7.75 33.55
N ALA A 46 31.44 -8.79 33.30
CA ALA A 46 31.40 -9.54 32.05
C ALA A 46 30.02 -10.20 31.80
N GLU A 47 29.41 -10.76 32.84
CA GLU A 47 28.07 -11.36 32.76
C GLU A 47 26.99 -10.30 32.49
N ARG A 48 27.10 -9.12 33.12
CA ARG A 48 26.20 -7.98 32.85
C ARG A 48 26.32 -7.48 31.43
N GLU A 49 27.55 -7.24 30.94
CA GLU A 49 27.80 -6.79 29.57
C GLU A 49 27.30 -7.84 28.55
N ARG A 50 27.50 -9.13 28.83
CA ARG A 50 26.94 -10.22 28.04
C ARG A 50 25.41 -10.19 28.03
N ARG A 51 24.76 -10.05 29.18
CA ARG A 51 23.30 -9.97 29.26
C ARG A 51 22.75 -8.73 28.56
N GLU A 52 23.40 -7.59 28.73
CA GLU A 52 23.01 -6.35 28.06
C GLU A 52 23.06 -6.49 26.54
N SER A 53 24.17 -7.03 25.99
CA SER A 53 24.32 -7.23 24.55
C SER A 53 23.27 -8.19 23.97
N ILE A 54 22.96 -9.29 24.67
CA ILE A 54 21.90 -10.22 24.27
C ILE A 54 20.54 -9.52 24.28
N LEU A 55 20.21 -8.81 25.36
CA LEU A 55 18.92 -8.15 25.50
C LEU A 55 18.74 -7.04 24.46
N LYS A 56 19.81 -6.30 24.14
CA LYS A 56 19.81 -5.30 23.07
C LYS A 56 19.60 -5.94 21.70
N ALA A 57 20.34 -7.00 21.38
CA ALA A 57 20.19 -7.71 20.11
C ALA A 57 18.78 -8.31 19.94
N GLU A 58 18.20 -8.86 21.00
CA GLU A 58 16.81 -9.32 20.99
C GLU A 58 15.82 -8.17 20.79
N GLY A 59 16.02 -7.05 21.47
CA GLY A 59 15.20 -5.84 21.31
C GLY A 59 15.24 -5.31 19.87
N GLU A 60 16.44 -5.22 19.28
CA GLU A 60 16.63 -4.80 17.88
C GLU A 60 15.95 -5.77 16.91
N LYS A 61 16.13 -7.08 17.08
CA LYS A 61 15.46 -8.09 16.26
C LYS A 61 13.95 -7.97 16.34
N ARG A 62 13.38 -7.88 17.55
CA ARG A 62 11.93 -7.73 17.75
C ARG A 62 11.41 -6.43 17.13
N SER A 63 12.15 -5.33 17.29
CA SER A 63 11.79 -4.04 16.69
C SER A 63 11.77 -4.12 15.16
N GLN A 64 12.78 -4.74 14.54
CA GLN A 64 12.85 -4.90 13.09
C GLN A 64 11.71 -5.78 12.55
N VAL A 65 11.39 -6.87 13.24
CA VAL A 65 10.26 -7.75 12.87
C VAL A 65 8.95 -6.97 12.93
N LEU A 66 8.66 -6.28 14.04
CA LEU A 66 7.43 -5.49 14.18
C LEU A 66 7.31 -4.38 13.13
N LYS A 67 8.43 -3.71 12.80
CA LYS A 67 8.46 -2.71 11.72
C LYS A 67 8.16 -3.33 10.35
N ALA A 68 8.77 -4.49 10.05
CA ALA A 68 8.55 -5.18 8.79
C ALA A 68 7.10 -5.68 8.65
N GLU A 69 6.53 -6.22 9.73
CA GLU A 69 5.12 -6.64 9.80
C GLU A 69 4.18 -5.45 9.61
N GLY A 70 4.38 -4.36 10.34
CA GLY A 70 3.59 -3.15 10.17
C GLY A 70 3.68 -2.56 8.76
N GLN A 71 4.88 -2.58 8.14
CA GLN A 71 5.06 -2.12 6.76
C GLN A 71 4.33 -3.02 5.75
N LYS A 72 4.38 -4.34 5.95
CA LYS A 72 3.66 -5.31 5.12
C LYS A 72 2.16 -5.09 5.21
N GLU A 73 1.61 -4.97 6.42
CA GLU A 73 0.19 -4.72 6.64
C GLU A 73 -0.25 -3.39 6.05
N ALA A 74 0.51 -2.30 6.27
CA ALA A 74 0.23 -1.00 5.70
C ALA A 74 0.21 -1.03 4.16
N THR A 75 1.14 -1.77 3.54
CA THR A 75 1.21 -1.91 2.08
C THR A 75 0.01 -2.67 1.53
N ILE A 76 -0.39 -3.77 2.18
CA ILE A 76 -1.58 -4.54 1.81
C ILE A 76 -2.83 -3.69 1.95
N LEU A 77 -3.00 -3.02 3.10
CA LEU A 77 -4.15 -2.17 3.35
C LEU A 77 -4.25 -1.02 2.34
N SER A 78 -3.12 -0.38 2.02
CA SER A 78 -3.07 0.66 0.99
C SER A 78 -3.44 0.13 -0.39
N ALA A 79 -2.97 -1.06 -0.77
CA ALA A 79 -3.31 -1.68 -2.05
C ALA A 79 -4.81 -2.02 -2.14
N VAL A 80 -5.39 -2.56 -1.05
CA VAL A 80 -6.82 -2.85 -0.96
C VAL A 80 -7.64 -1.55 -1.05
N ALA A 81 -7.27 -0.53 -0.27
CA ALA A 81 -7.95 0.76 -0.29
C ALA A 81 -7.90 1.42 -1.68
N LYS A 82 -6.76 1.36 -2.38
CA LYS A 82 -6.63 1.87 -3.76
C LYS A 82 -7.54 1.11 -4.74
N LYS A 83 -7.60 -0.21 -4.62
CA LYS A 83 -8.50 -1.04 -5.45
C LYS A 83 -9.96 -0.66 -5.21
N GLU A 84 -10.37 -0.57 -3.95
CA GLU A 84 -11.74 -0.21 -3.57
C GLU A 84 -12.11 1.21 -4.04
N ALA A 85 -11.21 2.17 -3.85
CA ALA A 85 -11.41 3.54 -4.35
C ALA A 85 -11.58 3.57 -5.88
N MET A 86 -10.76 2.82 -6.62
CA MET A 86 -10.86 2.74 -8.08
C MET A 86 -12.18 2.10 -8.54
N ILE A 87 -12.66 1.06 -7.84
CA ILE A 87 -13.95 0.43 -8.12
C ILE A 87 -15.08 1.43 -7.85
N ALA A 88 -15.08 2.08 -6.69
CA ALA A 88 -16.10 3.06 -6.33
C ALA A 88 -16.15 4.23 -7.32
N GLU A 89 -14.98 4.71 -7.78
CA GLU A 89 -14.90 5.77 -8.79
C GLU A 89 -15.43 5.30 -10.15
N ALA A 90 -15.06 4.09 -10.58
CA ALA A 90 -15.56 3.51 -11.83
C ALA A 90 -17.08 3.31 -11.81
N GLU A 91 -17.63 2.83 -10.69
CA GLU A 91 -19.07 2.69 -10.49
C GLU A 91 -19.79 4.04 -10.49
N GLY A 92 -19.22 5.05 -9.82
CA GLY A 92 -19.75 6.41 -9.83
C GLY A 92 -19.79 7.00 -11.24
N LYS A 93 -18.72 6.82 -12.01
CA LYS A 93 -18.65 7.24 -13.42
C LYS A 93 -19.65 6.50 -14.30
N ALA A 94 -19.78 5.18 -14.14
CA ALA A 94 -20.74 4.38 -14.90
C ALA A 94 -22.18 4.84 -14.66
N LYS A 95 -22.57 5.03 -13.39
CA LYS A 95 -23.90 5.53 -13.01
C LYS A 95 -24.16 6.94 -13.56
N ALA A 96 -23.17 7.83 -13.47
CA ALA A 96 -23.30 9.17 -14.04
C ALA A 96 -23.48 9.13 -15.57
N MET A 97 -22.72 8.27 -16.25
CA MET A 97 -22.80 8.09 -17.71
C MET A 97 -24.17 7.54 -18.12
N GLU A 98 -24.68 6.54 -17.40
CA GLU A 98 -26.00 5.96 -17.62
C GLU A 98 -27.10 7.02 -17.48
N ALA A 99 -27.06 7.85 -16.42
CA ALA A 99 -28.00 8.93 -16.23
C ALA A 99 -27.94 9.98 -17.38
N ILE A 100 -26.74 10.30 -17.88
CA ILE A 100 -26.57 11.19 -19.03
C ILE A 100 -27.18 10.57 -20.29
N TYR A 101 -26.90 9.30 -20.57
CA TYR A 101 -27.45 8.61 -21.74
C TYR A 101 -28.96 8.46 -21.68
N GLU A 102 -29.51 8.17 -20.50
CA GLU A 102 -30.96 8.12 -20.30
C GLU A 102 -31.59 9.50 -20.54
N ALA A 103 -31.00 10.57 -20.00
CA ALA A 103 -31.45 11.93 -20.24
C ALA A 103 -31.39 12.31 -21.73
N GLN A 104 -30.33 11.95 -22.43
CA GLN A 104 -30.20 12.15 -23.89
C GLN A 104 -31.24 11.36 -24.66
N ALA A 105 -31.46 10.08 -24.33
CA ALA A 105 -32.45 9.24 -24.98
C ALA A 105 -33.86 9.80 -24.80
N ARG A 106 -34.21 10.25 -23.59
CA ARG A 106 -35.47 10.95 -23.31
C ARG A 106 -35.57 12.24 -24.12
N GLY A 107 -34.49 13.03 -24.20
CA GLY A 107 -34.46 14.25 -25.01
C GLY A 107 -34.69 13.98 -26.50
N ILE A 108 -34.03 12.95 -27.07
CA ILE A 108 -34.21 12.53 -28.46
C ILE A 108 -35.65 12.03 -28.69
N ALA A 109 -36.22 11.28 -27.75
CA ALA A 109 -37.61 10.84 -27.83
C ALA A 109 -38.57 12.04 -27.87
N MET A 110 -38.38 13.03 -27.00
CA MET A 110 -39.17 14.28 -27.02
C MET A 110 -39.02 15.04 -28.34
N ILE A 111 -37.79 15.14 -28.88
CA ILE A 111 -37.57 15.77 -30.19
C ILE A 111 -38.29 15.01 -31.29
N LYS A 112 -38.23 13.67 -31.28
CA LYS A 112 -38.92 12.83 -32.27
C LYS A 112 -40.45 13.02 -32.20
N GLU A 113 -41.02 13.09 -31.00
CA GLU A 113 -42.45 13.33 -30.78
C GLU A 113 -42.88 14.75 -31.22
N ALA A 114 -42.02 15.75 -31.01
CA ALA A 114 -42.28 17.13 -31.43
C ALA A 114 -42.25 17.34 -32.96
N ASN A 115 -41.81 16.33 -33.73
CA ASN A 115 -41.79 16.29 -35.20
C ASN A 115 -41.23 17.59 -35.84
N PRO A 116 -39.96 17.95 -35.53
CA PRO A 116 -39.39 19.26 -35.88
C PRO A 116 -39.29 19.49 -37.39
N THR A 117 -39.43 20.75 -37.79
CA THR A 117 -39.32 21.20 -39.18
C THR A 117 -37.93 20.86 -39.76
N LYS A 118 -37.89 20.42 -41.03
CA LYS A 118 -36.66 19.99 -41.71
C LYS A 118 -35.54 21.05 -41.69
N GLU A 119 -35.89 22.34 -41.78
CA GLU A 119 -34.89 23.41 -41.72
C GLU A 119 -34.17 23.48 -40.36
N TYR A 120 -34.86 23.20 -39.24
CA TYR A 120 -34.27 23.23 -37.90
C TYR A 120 -33.25 22.11 -37.69
N MET A 121 -33.57 20.89 -38.14
CA MET A 121 -32.64 19.75 -38.11
C MET A 121 -31.40 19.99 -38.97
N MET A 122 -31.57 20.61 -40.15
CA MET A 122 -30.47 20.98 -41.04
C MET A 122 -29.55 22.03 -40.41
N LEU A 123 -30.12 23.06 -39.78
CA LEU A 123 -29.38 24.14 -39.14
C LEU A 123 -28.61 23.64 -37.91
N GLN A 124 -29.22 22.75 -37.12
CA GLN A 124 -28.55 22.12 -35.99
C GLN A 124 -27.45 21.16 -36.45
N GLY A 125 -27.66 20.43 -37.55
CA GLY A 125 -26.62 19.62 -38.20
C GLY A 125 -25.42 20.48 -38.64
N LEU A 126 -25.67 21.59 -39.33
CA LEU A 126 -24.61 22.53 -39.74
C LEU A 126 -23.83 23.10 -38.54
N LYS A 127 -24.51 23.40 -37.42
CA LYS A 127 -23.85 23.82 -36.17
C LYS A 127 -22.98 22.72 -35.57
N ALA A 128 -23.48 21.49 -35.49
CA ALA A 128 -22.69 20.35 -35.01
C ALA A 128 -21.48 20.07 -35.92
N TYR A 129 -21.65 20.18 -37.24
CA TYR A 129 -20.54 20.11 -38.20
C TYR A 129 -19.53 21.25 -38.00
N SER A 130 -19.98 22.47 -37.71
CA SER A 130 -19.10 23.60 -37.39
C SER A 130 -18.29 23.36 -36.12
N GLU A 131 -18.92 22.86 -35.05
CA GLU A 131 -18.22 22.54 -33.79
C GLU A 131 -17.24 21.37 -33.92
N LEU A 132 -17.58 20.38 -34.76
CA LEU A 132 -16.66 19.29 -35.13
C LEU A 132 -15.49 19.80 -36.00
N ALA A 133 -15.73 20.77 -36.88
CA ALA A 133 -14.72 21.38 -37.74
C ALA A 133 -13.80 22.39 -37.00
N ASP A 134 -14.24 22.95 -35.86
CA ASP A 134 -13.49 23.88 -35.00
C ASP A 134 -12.27 23.26 -34.27
N GLY A 135 -11.92 22.01 -34.59
CA GLY A 135 -10.53 21.55 -34.49
C GLY A 135 -10.00 21.17 -33.11
N LYS A 136 -10.86 21.01 -32.08
CA LYS A 136 -10.43 20.56 -30.74
C LYS A 136 -10.20 19.03 -30.61
N ALA A 137 -10.34 18.27 -31.70
CA ALA A 137 -10.12 16.82 -31.71
C ALA A 137 -9.06 16.42 -32.75
N THR A 138 -7.84 16.11 -32.31
CA THR A 138 -6.71 15.60 -33.13
C THR A 138 -6.88 14.12 -33.56
N LYS A 139 -8.10 13.57 -33.58
CA LYS A 139 -8.32 12.20 -34.07
C LYS A 139 -8.79 12.27 -35.52
N LEU A 140 -7.90 11.89 -36.43
CA LEU A 140 -8.12 11.75 -37.86
C LEU A 140 -9.21 10.69 -38.11
N VAL A 141 -10.48 11.09 -38.09
CA VAL A 141 -11.57 10.24 -38.58
C VAL A 141 -11.56 10.40 -40.09
N VAL A 142 -10.95 9.43 -40.78
CA VAL A 142 -11.03 9.36 -42.24
C VAL A 142 -12.36 8.70 -42.57
N PRO A 143 -13.37 9.43 -43.07
CA PRO A 143 -14.58 8.79 -43.56
C PRO A 143 -14.21 7.80 -44.66
N THR A 144 -14.76 6.59 -44.59
CA THR A 144 -14.59 5.52 -45.59
C THR A 144 -15.02 5.97 -47.00
N GLU A 145 -15.82 7.04 -47.09
CA GLU A 145 -16.20 7.70 -48.34
C GLU A 145 -14.99 8.32 -49.08
N LEU A 146 -13.94 8.78 -48.38
CA LEU A 146 -12.71 9.27 -49.02
C LEU A 146 -11.90 8.15 -49.68
N GLN A 147 -11.97 6.92 -49.18
CA GLN A 147 -11.35 5.77 -49.85
C GLN A 147 -12.06 5.49 -51.17
N SER A 148 -13.39 5.61 -51.21
CA SER A 148 -14.15 5.48 -52.46
C SER A 148 -13.82 6.59 -53.48
N LEU A 149 -13.58 7.81 -53.00
CA LEU A 149 -13.18 8.93 -53.85
C LEU A 149 -11.74 8.77 -54.39
N ALA A 150 -10.83 8.27 -53.55
CA ALA A 150 -9.47 7.94 -53.96
C ALA A 150 -9.47 6.83 -55.00
N SER A 151 -10.23 5.75 -54.78
CA SER A 151 -10.43 4.67 -55.75
C SER A 151 -10.97 5.19 -57.08
N PHE A 152 -12.00 6.05 -57.05
CA PHE A 152 -12.56 6.68 -58.23
C PHE A 152 -11.54 7.54 -58.99
N LEU A 153 -10.72 8.32 -58.28
CA LEU A 153 -9.67 9.14 -58.88
C LEU A 153 -8.52 8.30 -59.45
N THR A 154 -8.13 7.19 -58.80
CA THR A 154 -7.16 6.25 -59.35
C THR A 154 -7.70 5.53 -60.58
N SER A 155 -8.96 5.09 -60.57
CA SER A 155 -9.59 4.47 -61.73
C SER A 155 -9.71 5.48 -62.88
N ALA A 156 -10.13 6.71 -62.60
CA ALA A 156 -10.18 7.77 -63.61
C ALA A 156 -8.79 8.05 -64.18
N LYS A 157 -7.73 8.04 -63.35
CA LYS A 157 -6.35 8.21 -63.80
C LYS A 157 -5.85 7.03 -64.64
N GLU A 158 -6.20 5.80 -64.28
CA GLU A 158 -5.92 4.61 -65.10
C GLU A 158 -6.67 4.66 -66.44
N PHE A 159 -7.93 5.07 -66.45
CA PHE A 159 -8.70 5.29 -67.68
C PHE A 159 -8.08 6.40 -68.56
N THR A 160 -7.47 7.43 -67.96
CA THR A 160 -6.72 8.43 -68.73
C THR A 160 -5.38 7.93 -69.25
N ASN A 161 -4.68 7.05 -68.51
CA ASN A 161 -3.39 6.47 -68.93
C ASN A 161 -3.55 5.35 -69.97
N LEU A 162 -4.60 4.54 -69.89
CA LEU A 162 -4.92 3.50 -70.89
C LEU A 162 -5.27 4.13 -72.24
N LYS A 163 -5.85 5.33 -72.24
CA LYS A 163 -6.16 6.06 -73.47
C LYS A 163 -4.94 6.72 -74.12
N SER A 164 -3.81 6.83 -73.41
CA SER A 164 -2.55 7.35 -73.95
C SER A 164 -1.61 6.27 -74.51
N GLU A 165 -1.82 4.98 -74.20
CA GLU A 165 -1.00 3.87 -74.74
C GLU A 165 -1.56 3.26 -76.04
N GLU A 166 -2.77 3.65 -76.49
CA GLU A 166 -3.39 3.12 -77.72
C GLU A 166 -3.14 4.01 -78.97
N LYS A 167 -2.16 4.93 -78.92
CA LYS A 167 -1.93 5.91 -80.00
C LYS A 167 -0.47 6.15 -80.45
N GLU A 168 0.42 5.19 -80.25
CA GLU A 168 1.67 5.06 -81.04
C GLU A 168 1.72 3.75 -81.82
#